data_AF-A0A1G1H2N3-F1
#
_entry.id   AF-A0A1G1H2N3-F1
#
_cell.length_a   1.000
_cell.length_b   1.000
_cell.length_c   1.000
_cell.angle_alpha   90.00
_cell.angle_beta   90.00
_cell.angle_gamma   90.00
#
_symmetry.space_group_name_H-M   'P 1'
#
loop_
_entity.id
_entity.type
_entity.pdbx_description
1 polymer ?
#
loop_
_entity_poly.entity_id
_entity_poly.type
_entity_poly.pdbx_seq_one_letter_code
_entity_poly.pdbx_strand_id
1 'polypeptide(L)'
;MLGQILTNGKFISPDELQYALDRQRRTHELLGEILVDMGVLEEKELEIVLSIQDISSPTDAVGLAAGTRRLLGELLLRGRRITLGQLEFALKEQQRVGERLGEIFVRFGLLSKSEINTVLTFQKTQSGEIPGSELLKLGTLLLATGYISSEELERALACKGPEKKLGQTLVELGHVQSDHVDHCIRLQYRLVTAALITALSHAREASNEPVRDANGRRAARNIAEANQV
;
A
#
# COMPACT_ATOMS: atom_id res chain seq x y z
N MET A 1 -3.98 -13.67 -5.87
CA MET A 1 -3.62 -12.29 -5.48
C MET A 1 -3.02 -12.19 -4.07
N LEU A 2 -3.50 -12.95 -3.07
CA LEU A 2 -3.01 -12.88 -1.68
C LEU A 2 -1.46 -12.92 -1.54
N GLY A 3 -0.81 -13.90 -2.18
CA GLY A 3 0.66 -14.00 -2.14
C GLY A 3 1.40 -12.78 -2.70
N GLN A 4 0.85 -12.11 -3.72
CA GLN A 4 1.43 -10.88 -4.27
C GLN A 4 1.24 -9.68 -3.32
N ILE A 5 0.07 -9.55 -2.68
CA ILE A 5 -0.19 -8.50 -1.69
C ILE A 5 0.79 -8.64 -0.51
N LEU A 6 0.94 -9.86 -0.01
CA LEU A 6 1.83 -10.16 1.11
C LEU A 6 3.29 -9.88 0.74
N THR A 7 3.79 -10.37 -0.40
CA THR A 7 5.18 -10.09 -0.82
C THR A 7 5.44 -8.61 -1.12
N ASN A 8 4.50 -7.91 -1.77
CA ASN A 8 4.62 -6.48 -2.07
C ASN A 8 4.63 -5.62 -0.81
N GLY A 9 3.79 -5.95 0.18
CA GLY A 9 3.77 -5.33 1.49
C GLY A 9 4.93 -5.74 2.40
N LYS A 10 5.78 -6.67 1.96
CA LYS A 10 6.81 -7.33 2.79
C LYS A 10 6.22 -8.04 4.02
N PHE A 11 4.94 -8.44 3.92
CA PHE A 11 4.33 -9.68 4.44
C PHE A 11 5.31 -10.77 4.78
N ILE A 12 5.79 -11.31 3.68
CA ILE A 12 6.47 -12.57 3.56
C ILE A 12 7.54 -12.36 2.49
N SER A 13 8.64 -13.06 2.62
CA SER A 13 9.67 -13.15 1.60
C SER A 13 9.19 -13.98 0.40
N PRO A 14 9.82 -13.82 -0.78
CA PRO A 14 9.55 -14.68 -1.92
C PRO A 14 9.77 -16.18 -1.61
N ASP A 15 10.76 -16.49 -0.77
CA ASP A 15 11.11 -17.86 -0.39
C ASP A 15 10.05 -18.47 0.54
N GLU A 16 9.55 -17.70 1.52
CA GLU A 16 8.44 -18.12 2.39
C GLU A 16 7.15 -18.33 1.59
N LEU A 17 6.86 -17.45 0.62
CA LEU A 17 5.72 -17.63 -0.28
C LEU A 17 5.88 -18.90 -1.12
N GLN A 18 7.07 -19.14 -1.67
CA GLN A 18 7.33 -20.32 -2.50
C GLN A 18 7.14 -21.60 -1.69
N TYR A 19 7.67 -21.64 -0.47
CA TYR A 19 7.46 -22.76 0.46
C TYR A 19 5.97 -22.99 0.77
N ALA A 20 5.23 -21.92 1.07
CA ALA A 20 3.80 -22.00 1.37
C ALA A 20 2.98 -22.50 0.16
N LEU A 21 3.32 -22.08 -1.07
CA LEU A 21 2.69 -22.55 -2.30
C LEU A 21 2.98 -24.03 -2.59
N ASP A 22 4.20 -24.49 -2.28
CA ASP A 22 4.58 -25.89 -2.45
C ASP A 22 3.88 -26.80 -1.44
N ARG A 23 3.66 -26.32 -0.20
CA ARG A 23 2.81 -27.01 0.78
C ARG A 23 1.35 -27.03 0.35
N GLN A 24 0.78 -25.89 -0.05
CA GLN A 24 -0.59 -25.79 -0.53
C GLN A 24 -0.91 -26.79 -1.65
N ARG A 25 0.03 -26.97 -2.60
CA ARG A 25 -0.13 -27.93 -3.69
C ARG A 25 -0.19 -29.40 -3.25
N ARG A 26 0.38 -29.72 -2.08
CA ARG A 26 0.45 -31.08 -1.54
C ARG A 26 -0.68 -31.39 -0.57
N THR A 27 -1.14 -30.38 0.18
CA THR A 27 -2.09 -30.56 1.30
C THR A 27 -3.49 -30.02 1.00
N HIS A 28 -3.65 -29.22 -0.06
CA HIS A 28 -4.88 -28.49 -0.39
C HIS A 28 -5.37 -27.51 0.71
N GLU A 29 -4.52 -27.20 1.70
CA GLU A 29 -4.78 -26.16 2.71
C GLU A 29 -4.83 -24.76 2.07
N LEU A 30 -5.51 -23.81 2.72
CA LEU A 30 -5.55 -22.43 2.24
C LEU A 30 -4.19 -21.75 2.47
N LEU A 31 -3.72 -20.98 1.48
CA LEU A 31 -2.41 -20.31 1.55
C LEU A 31 -2.28 -19.41 2.80
N GLY A 32 -3.38 -18.75 3.21
CA GLY A 32 -3.41 -17.94 4.42
C GLY A 32 -3.18 -18.75 5.69
N GLU A 33 -3.87 -19.89 5.83
CA GLU A 33 -3.73 -20.79 7.00
C GLU A 33 -2.32 -21.36 7.09
N ILE A 34 -1.72 -21.73 5.95
CA ILE A 34 -0.33 -22.20 5.90
C ILE A 34 0.64 -21.13 6.40
N LEU A 35 0.43 -19.86 6.01
CA LEU A 35 1.30 -18.77 6.42
C LEU A 35 1.16 -18.42 7.92
N VAL A 36 -0.02 -18.64 8.49
CA VAL A 36 -0.25 -18.53 9.94
C VAL A 36 0.40 -19.69 10.68
N ASP A 37 0.24 -20.92 10.20
CA ASP A 37 0.88 -22.12 10.77
C ASP A 37 2.41 -22.06 10.71
N MET A 38 2.97 -21.44 9.66
CA MET A 38 4.41 -21.18 9.54
C MET A 38 4.90 -20.11 10.54
N GLY A 39 4.01 -19.41 11.25
CA GLY A 39 4.35 -18.29 12.15
C GLY A 39 4.85 -17.05 11.42
N VAL A 40 4.66 -16.97 10.10
CA VAL A 40 5.11 -15.86 9.25
C VAL A 40 4.08 -14.73 9.24
N LEU A 41 2.81 -15.04 9.53
CA LEU A 41 1.71 -14.09 9.62
C LEU A 41 0.87 -14.38 10.88
N GLU A 42 0.46 -13.37 11.62
CA GLU A 42 -0.48 -13.56 12.73
C GLU A 42 -1.92 -13.72 12.19
N GLU A 43 -2.77 -14.47 12.91
CA GLU A 43 -4.18 -14.70 12.51
C GLU A 43 -4.95 -13.38 12.29
N LYS A 44 -4.74 -12.40 13.19
CA LYS A 44 -5.34 -11.06 13.06
C LYS A 44 -4.77 -10.27 11.88
N GLU A 45 -3.49 -10.43 11.56
CA GLU A 45 -2.89 -9.82 10.38
C GLU A 45 -3.46 -10.43 9.09
N LEU A 46 -3.71 -11.74 9.08
CA LEU A 46 -4.37 -12.42 7.96
C LEU A 46 -5.78 -11.89 7.73
N GLU A 47 -6.60 -11.74 8.77
CA GLU A 47 -7.95 -11.16 8.64
C GLU A 47 -7.92 -9.76 8.03
N ILE A 48 -6.99 -8.90 8.48
CA ILE A 48 -6.82 -7.56 7.93
C ILE A 48 -6.39 -7.62 6.46
N VAL A 49 -5.46 -8.48 6.08
CA VAL A 49 -5.03 -8.63 4.68
C VAL A 49 -6.15 -9.21 3.80
N LEU A 50 -6.94 -10.14 4.32
CA LEU A 50 -8.10 -10.70 3.60
C LEU A 50 -9.18 -9.64 3.37
N SER A 51 -9.38 -8.70 4.30
CA SER A 51 -10.26 -7.55 4.07
C SER A 51 -9.80 -6.63 2.93
N ILE A 52 -8.50 -6.66 2.59
CA ILE A 52 -7.91 -5.97 1.42
C ILE A 52 -8.11 -6.80 0.14
N GLN A 53 -8.31 -8.11 0.23
CA GLN A 53 -8.41 -9.01 -0.92
C GLN A 53 -9.74 -8.89 -1.66
N ASP A 54 -10.82 -8.46 -1.00
CA ASP A 54 -12.17 -8.35 -1.60
C ASP A 54 -12.35 -7.13 -2.53
N ILE A 55 -11.23 -6.48 -2.86
CA ILE A 55 -11.14 -5.27 -3.65
C ILE A 55 -11.05 -5.65 -5.13
N SER A 56 -12.21 -5.73 -5.76
CA SER A 56 -12.34 -6.06 -7.18
C SER A 56 -12.09 -4.86 -8.12
N SER A 57 -11.84 -3.65 -7.57
CA SER A 57 -11.66 -2.42 -8.35
C SER A 57 -10.45 -1.58 -7.88
N PRO A 58 -9.71 -0.92 -8.80
CA PRO A 58 -8.65 0.05 -8.48
C PRO A 58 -9.12 1.22 -7.59
N THR A 59 -10.42 1.53 -7.59
CA THR A 59 -11.02 2.56 -6.72
C THR A 59 -11.05 2.15 -5.26
N ASP A 60 -11.16 0.85 -4.96
CA ASP A 60 -11.39 0.39 -3.58
C ASP A 60 -10.04 0.13 -2.88
N ALA A 61 -8.98 -0.19 -3.64
CA ALA A 61 -7.60 -0.27 -3.13
C ALA A 61 -7.07 1.11 -2.70
N VAL A 62 -7.57 2.14 -3.38
CA VAL A 62 -7.31 3.54 -3.07
C VAL A 62 -8.08 3.98 -1.82
N GLY A 63 -9.31 3.49 -1.69
CA GLY A 63 -10.17 3.51 -0.51
C GLY A 63 -9.69 2.65 0.66
N LEU A 64 -8.39 2.59 0.94
CA LEU A 64 -7.86 1.95 2.15
C LEU A 64 -6.93 2.88 2.93
N ALA A 65 -6.16 3.72 2.24
CA ALA A 65 -5.11 4.50 2.87
C ALA A 65 -5.63 5.78 3.50
N ALA A 66 -5.88 5.76 4.81
CA ALA A 66 -6.09 6.96 5.60
C ALA A 66 -4.91 7.18 6.57
N GLY A 67 -4.34 8.39 6.56
CA GLY A 67 -3.15 8.73 7.37
C GLY A 67 -2.48 10.03 6.94
N THR A 68 -1.38 10.41 7.58
CA THR A 68 -0.63 11.65 7.33
C THR A 68 -0.35 11.83 5.82
N ARG A 69 -0.69 13.01 5.29
CA ARG A 69 -0.54 13.38 3.87
C ARG A 69 0.90 13.12 3.41
N ARG A 70 1.09 12.08 2.58
CA ARG A 70 2.41 11.79 1.99
C ARG A 70 2.60 12.58 0.69
N LEU A 71 3.85 12.96 0.42
CA LEU A 71 4.20 13.63 -0.83
C LEU A 71 4.09 12.66 -2.00
N LEU A 72 3.72 13.18 -3.19
CA LEU A 72 3.54 12.38 -4.40
C LEU A 72 4.80 11.53 -4.71
N GLY A 73 5.98 12.14 -4.57
CA GLY A 73 7.27 11.44 -4.77
C GLY A 73 7.50 10.29 -3.78
N GLU A 74 7.11 10.44 -2.52
CA GLU A 74 7.24 9.38 -1.51
C GLU A 74 6.33 8.18 -1.84
N LEU A 75 5.08 8.46 -2.25
CA LEU A 75 4.15 7.41 -2.66
C LEU A 75 4.66 6.68 -3.90
N LEU A 76 5.21 7.38 -4.89
CA LEU A 76 5.74 6.77 -6.11
C LEU A 76 7.00 5.92 -5.85
N LEU A 77 7.90 6.38 -4.98
CA LEU A 77 9.07 5.58 -4.54
C LEU A 77 8.61 4.31 -3.83
N ARG A 78 7.64 4.44 -2.94
CA ARG A 78 7.08 3.34 -2.15
C ARG A 78 6.34 2.32 -3.01
N GLY A 79 5.58 2.80 -4.00
CA GLY A 79 4.95 1.98 -5.04
C GLY A 79 5.93 1.36 -6.03
N ARG A 80 7.25 1.59 -5.83
CA ARG A 80 8.34 1.13 -6.70
C ARG A 80 8.15 1.53 -8.17
N ARG A 81 7.49 2.67 -8.39
CA ARG A 81 7.21 3.19 -9.74
C ARG A 81 8.27 4.14 -10.23
N ILE A 82 8.95 4.82 -9.32
CA ILE A 82 10.12 5.63 -9.61
C ILE A 82 11.26 5.24 -8.67
N THR A 83 12.49 5.54 -9.08
CA THR A 83 13.69 5.47 -8.25
C THR A 83 14.02 6.82 -7.63
N LEU A 84 14.91 6.84 -6.64
CA LEU A 84 15.38 8.09 -6.03
C LEU A 84 16.02 9.02 -7.07
N GLY A 85 16.85 8.47 -7.96
CA GLY A 85 17.48 9.26 -9.03
C GLY A 85 16.47 9.84 -10.03
N GLN A 86 15.39 9.11 -10.35
CA GLN A 86 14.31 9.63 -11.18
C GLN A 86 13.50 10.73 -10.48
N LEU A 87 13.28 10.62 -9.17
CA LEU A 87 12.65 11.67 -8.38
C LEU A 87 13.51 12.94 -8.34
N GLU A 88 14.81 12.78 -8.05
CA GLU A 88 15.77 13.90 -8.03
C GLU A 88 15.86 14.61 -9.38
N PHE A 89 15.91 13.83 -10.47
CA PHE A 89 15.87 14.37 -11.82
C PHE A 89 14.59 15.18 -12.06
N ALA A 90 13.42 14.62 -11.73
CA ALA A 90 12.14 15.29 -11.92
C ALA A 90 12.01 16.57 -11.08
N LEU A 91 12.56 16.59 -9.86
CA LEU A 91 12.60 17.77 -9.00
C LEU A 91 13.51 18.88 -9.57
N LYS A 92 14.68 18.51 -10.11
CA LYS A 92 15.55 19.48 -10.80
C LYS A 92 14.87 20.08 -12.03
N GLU A 93 14.22 19.25 -12.84
CA GLU A 93 13.44 19.72 -13.98
C GLU A 93 12.26 20.59 -13.57
N GLN A 94 11.59 20.26 -12.47
CA GLN A 94 10.50 21.08 -11.91
C GLN A 94 10.98 22.49 -11.55
N GLN A 95 12.14 22.61 -10.90
CA GLN A 95 12.71 23.91 -10.55
C GLN A 95 13.07 24.74 -11.79
N ARG A 96 13.47 24.08 -12.89
CA ARG A 96 13.87 24.75 -14.13
C ARG A 96 12.68 25.26 -14.95
N VAL A 97 11.59 24.48 -15.01
CA VAL A 97 10.47 24.72 -15.95
C VAL A 97 9.20 25.20 -15.24
N GLY A 98 9.04 24.91 -13.94
CA GLY A 98 7.86 25.29 -13.14
C GLY A 98 6.63 24.39 -13.34
N GLU A 99 6.76 23.28 -14.07
CA GLU A 99 5.68 22.30 -14.31
C GLU A 99 5.34 21.49 -13.04
N ARG A 100 4.18 20.82 -13.04
CA ARG A 100 3.83 19.91 -11.94
C ARG A 100 4.67 18.63 -12.02
N LEU A 101 5.14 18.14 -10.88
CA LEU A 101 5.98 16.93 -10.80
C LEU A 101 5.34 15.71 -11.52
N GLY A 102 4.02 15.55 -11.42
CA GLY A 102 3.30 14.50 -12.15
C GLY A 102 3.34 14.64 -13.67
N GLU A 103 3.25 15.87 -14.19
CA GLU A 103 3.34 16.15 -15.63
C GLU A 103 4.76 15.85 -16.15
N ILE A 104 5.77 16.16 -15.34
CA ILE A 104 7.17 15.84 -15.65
C ILE A 104 7.37 14.33 -15.77
N PHE A 105 6.85 13.53 -14.82
CA PHE A 105 6.95 12.07 -14.92
C PHE A 105 6.28 11.50 -16.18
N VAL A 106 5.13 12.04 -16.59
CA VAL A 106 4.44 11.64 -17.82
C VAL A 106 5.22 12.08 -19.06
N ARG A 107 5.70 13.32 -19.09
CA ARG A 107 6.48 13.89 -20.20
C ARG A 107 7.76 13.11 -20.49
N PHE A 108 8.42 12.61 -19.44
CA PHE A 108 9.60 11.75 -19.58
C PHE A 108 9.28 10.26 -19.76
N GLY A 109 8.00 9.89 -19.85
CA GLY A 109 7.56 8.51 -20.06
C GLY A 109 7.89 7.57 -18.89
N LEU A 110 8.05 8.12 -17.69
CA LEU A 110 8.33 7.39 -16.46
C LEU A 110 7.06 6.81 -15.84
N LEU A 111 5.92 7.50 -16.03
CA LEU A 111 4.60 7.10 -15.55
C LEU A 111 3.53 7.41 -16.59
N SER A 112 2.49 6.59 -16.63
CA SER A 112 1.27 6.91 -17.39
C SER A 112 0.39 7.93 -16.66
N LYS A 113 -0.52 8.58 -17.38
CA LYS A 113 -1.54 9.46 -16.76
C LYS A 113 -2.43 8.69 -15.79
N SER A 114 -2.71 7.42 -16.08
CA SER A 114 -3.52 6.53 -15.24
C SER A 114 -2.85 6.25 -13.89
N GLU A 115 -1.54 6.01 -13.89
CA GLU A 115 -0.76 5.79 -12.67
C GLU A 115 -0.70 7.06 -11.82
N ILE A 116 -0.47 8.23 -12.44
CA ILE A 116 -0.53 9.52 -11.75
C ILE A 116 -1.90 9.73 -11.11
N ASN A 117 -2.99 9.52 -11.86
CA ASN A 117 -4.34 9.66 -11.33
C ASN A 117 -4.59 8.72 -10.15
N THR A 118 -4.13 7.46 -10.24
CA THR A 118 -4.26 6.48 -9.14
C THR A 118 -3.57 6.97 -7.87
N VAL A 119 -2.33 7.47 -7.97
CA VAL A 119 -1.62 8.02 -6.79
C VAL A 119 -2.27 9.29 -6.27
N LEU A 120 -2.79 10.15 -7.13
CA LEU A 120 -3.50 11.37 -6.70
C LEU A 120 -4.80 11.04 -5.97
N THR A 121 -5.57 10.06 -6.45
CA THR A 121 -6.77 9.59 -5.74
C THR A 121 -6.39 8.98 -4.39
N PHE A 122 -5.28 8.24 -4.32
CA PHE A 122 -4.70 7.73 -3.07
C PHE A 122 -4.34 8.85 -2.10
N GLN A 123 -3.68 9.92 -2.58
CA GLN A 123 -3.30 11.07 -1.77
C GLN A 123 -4.50 11.87 -1.24
N LYS A 124 -5.56 11.99 -2.05
CA LYS A 124 -6.82 12.63 -1.64
C LYS A 124 -7.57 11.81 -0.59
N THR A 125 -7.59 10.49 -0.76
CA THR A 125 -8.18 9.56 0.20
C THR A 125 -7.47 9.62 1.56
N GLN A 126 -6.14 9.80 1.56
CA GLN A 126 -5.37 10.04 2.79
C GLN A 126 -5.75 11.33 3.52
N SER A 127 -6.24 12.35 2.82
CA SER A 127 -6.61 13.65 3.40
C SER A 127 -8.02 13.67 3.98
N GLY A 128 -8.76 12.55 3.94
CA GLY A 128 -10.13 12.45 4.44
C GLY A 128 -11.19 13.06 3.52
N GLU A 129 -10.84 13.38 2.27
CA GLU A 129 -11.76 13.99 1.29
C GLU A 129 -12.74 12.97 0.66
N ILE A 130 -12.51 11.66 0.80
CA ILE A 130 -13.34 10.61 0.23
C ILE A 130 -13.88 9.72 1.37
N PRO A 131 -15.20 9.69 1.62
CA PRO A 131 -15.82 8.82 2.62
C PRO A 131 -15.81 7.37 2.14
N GLY A 132 -15.31 6.45 2.98
CA GLY A 132 -15.27 5.02 2.69
C GLY A 132 -14.05 4.26 3.18
N SER A 133 -12.96 4.95 3.61
CA SER A 133 -11.74 4.24 4.04
C SER A 133 -11.21 4.62 5.41
N GLU A 134 -11.76 3.97 6.42
CA GLU A 134 -11.25 4.03 7.79
C GLU A 134 -10.28 2.87 8.09
N LEU A 135 -10.23 1.81 7.28
CA LEU A 135 -9.59 0.53 7.63
C LEU A 135 -8.08 0.59 7.93
N LEU A 136 -7.31 1.43 7.23
CA LEU A 136 -5.88 1.58 7.51
C LEU A 136 -5.57 2.74 8.45
N LYS A 137 -6.56 3.39 9.09
CA LYS A 137 -6.24 4.38 10.14
C LYS A 137 -5.57 3.67 11.32
N LEU A 138 -4.70 4.40 12.02
CA LEU A 138 -4.05 3.85 13.21
C LEU A 138 -5.08 3.38 14.26
N GLY A 139 -6.17 4.14 14.45
CA GLY A 139 -7.22 3.79 15.41
C GLY A 139 -7.96 2.51 15.07
N THR A 140 -8.34 2.31 13.81
CA THR A 140 -9.02 1.08 13.35
C THR A 140 -8.09 -0.12 13.35
N LEU A 141 -6.80 0.05 13.05
CA LEU A 141 -5.81 -1.01 13.18
C LEU A 141 -5.59 -1.42 14.64
N LEU A 142 -5.56 -0.45 15.56
CA LEU A 142 -5.49 -0.74 17.00
C LEU A 142 -6.73 -1.48 17.51
N LEU A 143 -7.92 -1.20 16.95
CA LEU A 143 -9.14 -1.97 17.23
C LEU A 143 -9.06 -3.39 16.64
N ALA A 144 -8.70 -3.51 15.37
CA ALA A 144 -8.65 -4.80 14.66
C ALA A 144 -7.61 -5.76 15.26
N THR A 145 -6.46 -5.22 15.69
CA THR A 145 -5.44 -5.99 16.43
C THR A 145 -5.88 -6.34 17.85
N GLY A 146 -6.94 -5.71 18.36
CA GLY A 146 -7.48 -5.90 19.71
C GLY A 146 -6.63 -5.26 20.80
N TYR A 147 -5.76 -4.31 20.46
CA TYR A 147 -4.96 -3.58 21.44
C TYR A 147 -5.77 -2.53 22.20
N ILE A 148 -6.86 -2.05 21.62
CA ILE A 148 -7.80 -1.11 22.25
C ILE A 148 -9.25 -1.52 21.95
N SER A 149 -10.19 -1.04 22.76
CA SER A 149 -11.63 -1.14 22.50
C SER A 149 -12.19 0.10 21.80
N SER A 150 -13.41 0.00 21.25
CA SER A 150 -14.10 1.14 20.60
C SER A 150 -14.26 2.32 21.57
N GLU A 151 -14.58 2.02 22.83
CA GLU A 151 -14.73 3.01 23.90
C GLU A 151 -13.41 3.71 24.24
N GLU A 152 -12.29 3.00 24.19
CA GLU A 152 -10.95 3.56 24.41
C GLU A 152 -10.52 4.45 23.26
N LEU A 153 -10.83 4.06 22.02
CA LEU A 153 -10.59 4.88 20.84
C LEU A 153 -11.40 6.18 20.88
N GLU A 154 -12.70 6.09 21.21
CA GLU A 154 -13.58 7.26 21.32
C GLU A 154 -13.10 8.23 22.40
N ARG A 155 -12.75 7.72 23.58
CA ARG A 155 -12.17 8.52 24.67
C ARG A 155 -10.88 9.21 24.23
N ALA A 156 -9.98 8.48 23.56
CA ALA A 156 -8.74 9.08 23.07
C ALA A 156 -8.97 10.14 22.00
N LEU A 157 -9.95 9.96 21.10
CA LEU A 157 -10.32 10.95 20.10
C LEU A 157 -10.95 12.20 20.75
N ALA A 158 -11.77 12.03 21.78
CA ALA A 158 -12.36 13.15 22.53
C ALA A 158 -11.31 13.95 23.32
N CYS A 159 -10.29 13.28 23.87
CA CYS A 159 -9.20 13.91 24.60
C CYS A 159 -8.05 14.42 23.70
N LYS A 160 -8.07 14.10 22.40
CA LYS A 160 -6.99 14.46 21.47
C LYS A 160 -7.07 15.95 21.12
N GLY A 161 -6.04 16.70 21.51
CA GLY A 161 -5.81 18.06 21.01
C GLY A 161 -5.49 18.09 19.49
N PRO A 162 -5.66 19.24 18.82
CA PRO A 162 -5.48 19.35 17.36
C PRO A 162 -4.09 18.89 16.89
N GLU A 163 -3.04 19.21 17.65
CA GLU A 163 -1.65 18.89 17.31
C GLU A 163 -1.16 17.54 17.87
N LYS A 164 -1.91 16.92 18.78
CA LYS A 164 -1.48 15.69 19.45
C LYS A 164 -1.74 14.47 18.59
N LYS A 165 -0.77 13.56 18.49
CA LYS A 165 -0.91 12.31 17.75
C LYS A 165 -1.81 11.33 18.53
N LEU A 166 -2.72 10.64 17.83
CA LEU A 166 -3.64 9.69 18.45
C LEU A 166 -2.92 8.59 19.25
N GLY A 167 -1.85 8.01 18.69
CA GLY A 167 -1.06 6.98 19.38
C GLY A 167 -0.44 7.48 20.69
N GLN A 168 0.02 8.72 20.73
CA GLN A 168 0.56 9.33 21.95
C GLN A 168 -0.54 9.52 23.00
N THR A 169 -1.72 10.01 22.59
CA THR A 169 -2.88 10.14 23.49
C THR A 169 -3.30 8.79 24.07
N LEU A 170 -3.32 7.73 23.27
CA LEU A 170 -3.68 6.39 23.74
C LEU A 170 -2.67 5.83 24.75
N VAL A 171 -1.37 6.08 24.54
CA VAL A 171 -0.30 5.68 25.48
C VAL A 171 -0.42 6.44 26.79
N GLU A 172 -0.64 7.75 26.73
CA GLU A 172 -0.79 8.57 27.93
C GLU A 172 -2.04 8.23 28.76
N LEU A 173 -3.12 7.80 28.10
CA LEU A 173 -4.32 7.29 28.78
C LEU A 173 -4.15 5.88 29.35
N GLY A 174 -3.01 5.22 29.10
CA GLY A 174 -2.72 3.86 29.56
C GLY A 174 -3.52 2.76 28.83
N HIS A 175 -4.20 3.09 27.73
CA HIS A 175 -4.98 2.13 26.95
C HIS A 175 -4.09 1.22 26.10
N VAL A 176 -2.89 1.67 25.76
CA VAL A 176 -1.97 0.94 24.87
C VAL A 176 -0.52 1.19 25.25
N GLN A 177 0.36 0.22 24.99
CA GLN A 177 1.81 0.39 25.14
C GLN A 177 2.42 0.99 23.87
N SER A 178 3.57 1.67 24.01
CA SER A 178 4.28 2.25 22.85
C SER A 178 4.59 1.18 21.78
N ASP A 179 4.97 -0.02 22.21
CA ASP A 179 5.31 -1.13 21.29
C ASP A 179 4.12 -1.57 20.44
N HIS A 180 2.90 -1.54 20.97
CA HIS A 180 1.68 -1.86 20.23
C HIS A 180 1.37 -0.76 19.19
N VAL A 181 1.57 0.51 19.55
CA VAL A 181 1.44 1.62 18.60
C VAL A 181 2.46 1.49 17.47
N ASP A 182 3.71 1.18 17.80
CA ASP A 182 4.77 0.98 16.81
C ASP A 182 4.49 -0.23 15.91
N HIS A 183 3.97 -1.32 16.47
CA HIS A 183 3.50 -2.47 15.69
C HIS A 183 2.41 -2.05 14.70
N CYS A 184 1.36 -1.35 15.16
CA CYS A 184 0.28 -0.89 14.28
C CYS A 184 0.74 0.13 13.23
N ILE A 185 1.71 0.98 13.53
CA ILE A 185 2.31 1.89 12.54
C ILE A 185 3.08 1.09 11.47
N ARG A 186 3.84 0.05 11.85
CA ARG A 186 4.52 -0.83 10.90
C ARG A 186 3.51 -1.61 10.06
N LEU A 187 2.45 -2.12 10.67
CA LEU A 187 1.37 -2.83 9.99
C LEU A 187 0.68 -1.90 8.98
N GLN A 188 0.25 -0.71 9.42
CA GLN A 188 -0.28 0.35 8.57
C GLN A 188 0.67 0.63 7.39
N TYR A 189 1.98 0.73 7.67
CA TYR A 189 2.97 0.96 6.64
C TYR A 189 2.95 -0.15 5.58
N ARG A 190 2.97 -1.42 5.98
CA ARG A 190 3.00 -2.57 5.06
C ARG A 190 1.72 -2.65 4.23
N LEU A 191 0.54 -2.47 4.86
CA LEU A 191 -0.77 -2.54 4.19
C LEU A 191 -0.93 -1.42 3.14
N VAL A 192 -0.61 -0.17 3.51
CA VAL A 192 -0.67 0.98 2.58
C VAL A 192 0.26 0.76 1.39
N THR A 193 1.43 0.14 1.61
CA THR A 193 2.38 -0.19 0.52
C THR A 193 1.80 -1.23 -0.43
N ALA A 194 1.24 -2.30 0.12
CA ALA A 194 0.66 -3.38 -0.68
C ALA A 194 -0.53 -2.90 -1.52
N ALA A 195 -1.44 -2.13 -0.92
CA ALA A 195 -2.58 -1.54 -1.61
C ALA A 195 -2.14 -0.63 -2.76
N LEU A 196 -1.15 0.24 -2.52
CA LEU A 196 -0.62 1.15 -3.53
C LEU A 196 0.04 0.42 -4.70
N ILE A 197 0.89 -0.58 -4.42
CA ILE A 197 1.54 -1.38 -5.48
C ILE A 197 0.49 -2.12 -6.30
N THR A 198 -0.53 -2.66 -5.64
CA THR A 198 -1.63 -3.39 -6.31
C THR A 198 -2.43 -2.44 -7.21
N ALA A 199 -2.88 -1.30 -6.70
CA ALA A 199 -3.63 -0.31 -7.48
C ALA A 199 -2.83 0.18 -8.69
N LEU A 200 -1.54 0.48 -8.51
CA LEU A 200 -0.68 0.94 -9.60
C LEU A 200 -0.38 -0.14 -10.63
N SER A 201 -0.47 -1.43 -10.27
CA SER A 201 -0.25 -2.52 -11.22
C SER A 201 -1.45 -2.68 -12.14
N HIS A 202 -2.66 -2.61 -11.57
CA HIS A 202 -3.89 -2.58 -12.36
C HIS A 202 -3.99 -1.34 -13.26
N ALA A 203 -3.62 -0.16 -12.74
CA ALA A 203 -3.63 1.07 -13.55
C ALA A 203 -2.73 0.94 -14.78
N ARG A 204 -1.54 0.35 -14.60
CA ARG A 204 -0.59 0.10 -15.69
C ARG A 204 -1.16 -0.86 -16.73
N GLU A 205 -1.75 -1.97 -16.29
CA GLU A 205 -2.38 -2.96 -17.18
C GLU A 205 -3.55 -2.36 -17.97
N ALA A 206 -4.37 -1.53 -17.34
CA ALA A 206 -5.50 -0.86 -17.99
C ALA A 206 -5.08 0.21 -19.01
N SER A 207 -3.90 0.80 -18.86
CA SER A 207 -3.49 1.96 -19.66
C SER A 207 -3.08 1.63 -21.10
N ASN A 208 -2.68 0.39 -21.42
CA ASN A 208 -2.15 -0.01 -22.74
C ASN A 208 -1.08 0.94 -23.34
N GLU A 209 -0.51 1.85 -22.52
CA GLU A 209 0.43 2.89 -22.92
C GLU A 209 1.87 2.35 -22.80
N PRO A 210 2.74 2.54 -23.81
CA PRO A 210 4.12 2.07 -23.73
C PRO A 210 4.93 2.95 -22.77
N VAL A 211 5.01 2.54 -21.50
CA VAL A 211 5.89 3.14 -20.50
C VAL A 211 7.31 2.59 -20.67
N ARG A 212 8.32 3.48 -20.58
CA ARG A 212 9.72 3.08 -20.70
C ARG A 212 10.20 2.45 -19.39
N ASP A 213 11.08 1.45 -19.48
CA ASP A 213 11.68 0.86 -18.30
C ASP A 213 12.67 1.83 -17.61
N ALA A 214 13.23 1.41 -16.47
CA ALA A 214 14.16 2.20 -15.67
C ALA A 214 15.40 2.72 -16.43
N ASN A 215 15.69 2.16 -17.61
CA ASN A 215 16.83 2.53 -18.47
C ASN A 215 16.39 3.21 -19.78
N GLY A 216 15.13 3.63 -19.91
CA GLY A 216 14.63 4.33 -21.09
C GLY A 216 14.39 3.44 -22.31
N ARG A 217 14.44 2.11 -22.16
CA ARG A 217 14.10 1.16 -23.23
C ARG A 217 12.60 0.92 -23.24
N ARG A 218 12.02 0.68 -24.43
CA ARG A 218 10.63 0.21 -24.53
C ARG A 218 10.53 -1.09 -23.74
N ALA A 219 9.63 -1.16 -22.75
CA ALA A 219 9.32 -2.43 -22.11
C ALA A 219 8.81 -3.39 -23.20
N ALA A 220 9.58 -4.44 -23.48
CA ALA A 220 9.23 -5.41 -24.50
C ALA A 220 7.93 -6.11 -24.10
N ARG A 221 6.96 -6.07 -25.01
CA ARG A 221 5.68 -6.76 -24.92
C ARG A 221 5.94 -8.25 -25.12
N ASN A 222 6.16 -9.00 -24.05
CA ASN A 222 6.25 -10.46 -24.10
C ASN A 222 5.13 -11.08 -23.29
N ILE A 223 3.90 -11.06 -23.79
CA ILE A 223 2.92 -12.12 -23.53
C ILE A 223 2.02 -12.28 -24.78
N ALA A 224 1.99 -13.52 -25.28
CA ALA A 224 1.04 -14.11 -26.23
C ALA A 224 1.15 -13.71 -27.72
N GLU A 225 2.10 -14.31 -28.44
CA GLU A 225 1.95 -14.75 -29.86
C GLU A 225 3.18 -15.58 -30.28
N ALA A 226 3.27 -16.82 -29.78
CA ALA A 226 4.21 -17.83 -30.27
C ALA A 226 3.61 -19.25 -30.15
N ASN A 227 2.29 -19.35 -30.33
CA ASN A 227 1.59 -20.63 -30.43
C ASN A 227 0.71 -20.63 -31.69
N GLN A 228 1.33 -20.33 -32.82
CA GLN A 228 0.89 -20.73 -34.15
C GLN A 228 2.16 -20.97 -34.98
N VAL A 229 2.67 -22.20 -34.96
CA VAL A 229 2.96 -23.10 -36.10
C VAL A 229 3.36 -24.45 -35.50
#